data_AF-N6VJ11-F1
#
_entry.id   AF-N6VJ11-F1
#
_cell.length_a   1.000
_cell.length_b   1.000
_cell.length_c   1.000
_cell.angle_alpha   90.00
_cell.angle_beta   90.00
_cell.angle_gamma   90.00
#
_symmetry.space_group_name_H-M   'P 1'
#
loop_
_entity.id
_entity.type
_entity.pdbx_description
1 polymer ?
#
loop_
_entity_poly.entity_id
_entity_poly.type
_entity_poly.pdbx_seq_one_letter_code
_entity_poly.pdbx_strand_id
1 'polypeptide(L)'
;MTITGQNKGTGTGVYVAGTEGMMMTLDDVRISNVAMGVSVEKAKSLMMTGGSVTDFADYGVDVGENVKSAELKGVEIEGKNSGTGTGVYAKGGDVTLEKVEIKGVETGVYAEKGIFKMDGGSVTEFTEKG
;
A
#
# COMPACT_ATOMS: atom_id res chain seq x y z
N MET A 1 8.77 12.20 5.85
CA MET A 1 9.00 12.72 4.46
C MET A 1 7.65 12.91 3.78
N THR A 2 7.50 13.85 2.83
CA THR A 2 6.24 14.02 2.07
C THR A 2 6.49 13.93 0.56
N ILE A 3 5.65 13.18 -0.14
CA ILE A 3 5.64 12.99 -1.58
C ILE A 3 4.23 13.31 -2.09
N THR A 4 4.12 14.24 -3.03
CA THR A 4 2.81 14.61 -3.60
C THR A 4 2.90 14.55 -5.12
N GLY A 5 2.05 13.72 -5.74
CA GLY A 5 1.99 13.62 -7.19
C GLY A 5 1.41 14.89 -7.82
N GLN A 6 1.84 15.18 -9.04
CA GLN A 6 1.34 16.28 -9.86
C GLN A 6 0.48 15.73 -11.02
N ASN A 7 -0.17 16.61 -11.79
CA ASN A 7 -0.91 16.27 -13.01
C ASN A 7 -1.96 15.16 -12.84
N LYS A 8 -2.90 15.36 -11.90
CA LYS A 8 -4.04 14.45 -11.61
C LYS A 8 -3.65 13.10 -10.97
N GLY A 9 -2.40 12.93 -10.55
CA GLY A 9 -1.98 11.75 -9.80
C GLY A 9 -1.99 10.49 -10.65
N THR A 10 -1.23 10.50 -11.75
CA THR A 10 -1.04 9.34 -12.65
C THR A 10 0.28 8.61 -12.38
N GLY A 11 1.12 9.10 -11.48
CA GLY A 11 2.43 8.55 -11.18
C GLY A 11 2.45 7.68 -9.92
N THR A 12 3.59 7.04 -9.66
CA THR A 12 3.85 6.26 -8.45
C THR A 12 4.61 7.09 -7.43
N GLY A 13 4.20 7.09 -6.16
CA GLY A 13 4.87 7.84 -5.09
C GLY A 13 6.26 7.28 -4.79
N VAL A 14 6.33 6.00 -4.43
CA VAL A 14 7.57 5.24 -4.23
C VAL A 14 7.56 4.00 -5.10
N TYR A 15 8.56 3.86 -5.97
CA TYR A 15 8.72 2.72 -6.84
C TYR A 15 10.05 2.01 -6.58
N VAL A 16 10.01 0.71 -6.37
CA VAL A 16 11.19 -0.12 -6.03
C VAL A 16 11.33 -1.28 -7.03
N ALA A 17 12.20 -1.09 -8.02
CA ALA A 17 12.66 -2.12 -8.94
C ALA A 17 13.93 -2.83 -8.41
N GLY A 18 13.90 -3.25 -7.15
CA GLY A 18 15.06 -3.75 -6.41
C GLY A 18 15.55 -5.16 -6.81
N THR A 19 16.35 -5.77 -5.93
CA THR A 19 16.84 -7.15 -6.08
C THR A 19 16.34 -8.03 -4.93
N GLU A 20 16.52 -9.36 -5.02
CA GLU A 20 15.99 -10.31 -4.00
C GLU A 20 16.57 -10.09 -2.60
N GLY A 21 17.73 -9.44 -2.50
CA GLY A 21 18.37 -9.12 -1.22
C GLY A 21 18.00 -7.75 -0.66
N MET A 22 17.35 -6.88 -1.44
CA MET A 22 17.07 -5.50 -1.04
C MET A 22 16.02 -5.46 0.07
N MET A 23 16.28 -4.66 1.11
CA MET A 23 15.28 -4.35 2.14
C MET A 23 14.87 -2.89 1.95
N MET A 24 13.58 -2.65 1.73
CA MET A 24 13.02 -1.30 1.64
C MET A 24 12.40 -0.92 2.98
N THR A 25 12.75 0.24 3.51
CA THR A 25 12.16 0.79 4.74
C THR A 25 11.66 2.21 4.48
N LEU A 26 10.41 2.47 4.84
CA LEU A 26 9.76 3.78 4.79
C LEU A 26 9.31 4.14 6.22
N ASP A 27 9.92 5.17 6.78
CA ASP A 27 9.61 5.67 8.13
C ASP A 27 8.95 7.05 8.03
N ASP A 28 7.72 7.15 8.55
CA ASP A 28 6.88 8.35 8.54
C ASP A 28 6.83 9.06 7.17
N VAL A 29 6.64 8.27 6.12
CA VAL A 29 6.49 8.76 4.74
C VAL A 29 5.02 8.99 4.43
N ARG A 30 4.69 10.21 3.98
CA ARG A 30 3.34 10.62 3.58
C ARG A 30 3.29 10.79 2.08
N ILE A 31 2.43 10.03 1.41
CA ILE A 31 2.27 10.01 -0.05
C ILE A 31 0.85 10.43 -0.38
N SER A 32 0.67 11.37 -1.30
CA SER A 32 -0.67 11.79 -1.73
C SER A 32 -0.77 12.13 -3.21
N ASN A 33 -2.00 12.08 -3.74
CA ASN A 33 -2.37 12.45 -5.11
C ASN A 33 -1.56 11.68 -6.18
N VAL A 34 -1.66 10.35 -6.15
CA VAL A 34 -0.91 9.43 -7.02
C VAL A 34 -1.85 8.41 -7.66
N ALA A 35 -1.33 7.64 -8.62
CA ALA A 35 -2.03 6.45 -9.10
C ALA A 35 -1.74 5.29 -8.14
N MET A 36 -0.46 5.12 -7.82
CA MET A 36 0.05 4.12 -6.90
C MET A 36 0.83 4.79 -5.78
N GLY A 37 0.55 4.43 -4.52
CA GLY A 37 1.30 4.94 -3.38
C GLY A 37 2.72 4.40 -3.32
N VAL A 38 2.83 3.13 -2.95
CA VAL A 38 4.08 2.37 -2.90
C VAL A 38 3.94 1.16 -3.81
N SER A 39 4.86 0.97 -4.75
CA SER A 39 4.93 -0.23 -5.59
C SER A 39 6.31 -0.85 -5.52
N VAL A 40 6.36 -2.12 -5.13
CA VAL A 40 7.61 -2.89 -4.96
C VAL A 40 7.55 -4.10 -5.87
N GLU A 41 8.33 -4.09 -6.95
CA GLU A 41 8.34 -5.23 -7.87
C GLU A 41 9.16 -6.40 -7.32
N LYS A 42 10.31 -6.08 -6.71
CA LYS A 42 11.30 -7.07 -6.26
C LYS A 42 12.07 -6.56 -5.05
N ALA A 43 12.00 -7.31 -3.96
CA ALA A 43 12.73 -7.04 -2.72
C ALA A 43 12.77 -8.30 -1.84
N LYS A 44 13.70 -8.35 -0.90
CA LYS A 44 13.57 -9.26 0.24
C LYS A 44 12.35 -8.86 1.06
N SER A 45 12.24 -7.59 1.41
CA SER A 45 11.17 -7.10 2.26
C SER A 45 10.82 -5.63 2.02
N LEU A 46 9.56 -5.29 2.26
CA LEU A 46 9.07 -3.93 2.46
C LEU A 46 8.69 -3.75 3.94
N MET A 47 9.16 -2.68 4.56
CA MET A 47 8.74 -2.26 5.90
C MET A 47 8.27 -0.81 5.86
N MET A 48 7.05 -0.55 6.34
CA MET A 48 6.51 0.80 6.50
C MET A 48 6.11 1.01 7.96
N THR A 49 6.57 2.10 8.57
CA THR A 49 6.19 2.48 9.94
C THR A 49 5.67 3.90 9.95
N GLY A 50 4.46 4.10 10.46
CA GLY A 50 3.79 5.40 10.44
C GLY A 50 3.52 5.92 9.02
N GLY A 51 3.30 7.22 8.90
CA GLY A 51 3.03 7.86 7.62
C GLY A 51 1.66 7.53 7.03
N SER A 52 1.48 7.87 5.76
CA SER A 52 0.19 7.70 5.08
C SER A 52 0.34 7.56 3.58
N VAL A 53 -0.65 6.92 2.96
CA VAL A 53 -0.85 6.85 1.51
C VAL A 53 -2.29 7.25 1.21
N THR A 54 -2.51 8.46 0.75
CA THR A 54 -3.84 9.01 0.54
C THR A 54 -4.07 9.44 -0.90
N ASP A 55 -5.33 9.63 -1.29
CA ASP A 55 -5.70 10.11 -2.62
C ASP A 55 -5.03 9.33 -3.76
N PHE A 56 -4.95 8.00 -3.64
CA PHE A 56 -4.47 7.12 -4.71
C PHE A 56 -5.63 6.62 -5.58
N ALA A 57 -5.36 6.40 -6.87
CA ALA A 57 -6.38 5.93 -7.81
C ALA A 57 -6.47 4.39 -7.88
N ASP A 58 -5.32 3.71 -7.98
CA ASP A 58 -5.26 2.28 -8.28
C ASP A 58 -4.89 1.47 -7.05
N TYR A 59 -3.71 1.73 -6.46
CA TYR A 59 -3.18 0.95 -5.35
C TYR A 59 -2.56 1.84 -4.27
N GLY A 60 -2.92 1.61 -3.01
CA GLY A 60 -2.22 2.22 -1.89
C GLY A 60 -0.82 1.62 -1.76
N VAL A 61 -0.75 0.32 -1.55
CA VAL A 61 0.50 -0.46 -1.52
C VAL A 61 0.39 -1.69 -2.42
N ASP A 62 1.23 -1.76 -3.44
CA ASP A 62 1.36 -2.87 -4.39
C ASP A 62 2.66 -3.65 -4.11
N VAL A 63 2.48 -4.90 -3.69
CA VAL A 63 3.55 -5.85 -3.35
C VAL A 63 3.65 -6.88 -4.46
N GLY A 64 4.71 -6.77 -5.25
CA GLY A 64 5.00 -7.63 -6.38
C GLY A 64 5.28 -9.07 -5.99
N GLU A 65 5.13 -9.97 -6.97
CA GLU A 65 5.25 -11.42 -6.77
C GLU A 65 6.61 -11.88 -6.23
N ASN A 66 7.66 -11.08 -6.45
CA ASN A 66 9.04 -11.39 -6.07
C ASN A 66 9.43 -10.81 -4.71
N VAL A 67 8.49 -10.19 -3.99
CA VAL A 67 8.68 -9.72 -2.61
C VAL A 67 8.45 -10.88 -1.64
N LYS A 68 9.34 -11.07 -0.65
CA LYS A 68 9.20 -12.18 0.32
C LYS A 68 8.35 -11.81 1.53
N SER A 69 8.35 -10.54 1.94
CA SER A 69 7.45 -10.05 2.99
C SER A 69 7.17 -8.56 2.88
N ALA A 70 5.99 -8.16 3.34
CA ALA A 70 5.61 -6.77 3.53
C ALA A 70 5.03 -6.58 4.94
N GLU A 71 5.57 -5.61 5.68
CA GLU A 71 5.12 -5.30 7.04
C GLU A 71 4.80 -3.80 7.14
N LEU A 72 3.55 -3.49 7.47
CA LEU A 72 3.06 -2.12 7.65
C LEU A 72 2.59 -1.96 9.08
N LYS A 73 3.08 -0.93 9.78
CA LYS A 73 2.73 -0.64 11.17
C LYS A 73 2.25 0.79 11.32
N GLY A 74 1.02 1.00 11.79
CA GLY A 74 0.48 2.33 12.06
C GLY A 74 0.38 3.23 10.83
N VAL A 75 0.15 2.64 9.65
CA VAL A 75 0.03 3.37 8.38
C VAL A 75 -1.44 3.68 8.10
N GLU A 76 -1.74 4.88 7.63
CA GLU A 76 -3.05 5.22 7.07
C GLU A 76 -3.07 5.06 5.55
N ILE A 77 -4.08 4.38 5.01
CA ILE A 77 -4.26 4.13 3.58
C ILE A 77 -5.66 4.58 3.17
N GLU A 78 -5.76 5.62 2.37
CA GLU A 78 -7.02 6.22 1.94
C GLU A 78 -7.09 6.34 0.41
N GLY A 79 -8.02 5.62 -0.20
CA GLY A 79 -8.25 5.72 -1.65
C GLY A 79 -8.88 7.05 -2.05
N LYS A 80 -8.83 7.39 -3.33
CA LYS A 80 -9.67 8.47 -3.86
C LYS A 80 -11.14 8.07 -3.68
N ASN A 81 -11.96 9.01 -3.21
CA ASN A 81 -13.42 8.88 -3.10
C ASN A 81 -14.15 8.60 -4.45
N SER A 82 -13.43 8.38 -5.56
CA SER A 82 -13.97 7.75 -6.77
C SER A 82 -14.22 6.26 -6.59
N GLY A 83 -13.56 5.62 -5.62
CA GLY A 83 -13.96 4.32 -5.11
C GLY A 83 -13.62 3.11 -5.96
N THR A 84 -12.50 3.14 -6.67
CA THR A 84 -12.04 2.04 -7.54
C THR A 84 -10.70 1.45 -7.13
N GLY A 85 -10.05 2.03 -6.11
CA GLY A 85 -8.70 1.64 -5.70
C GLY A 85 -8.69 0.44 -4.76
N THR A 86 -7.53 -0.22 -4.67
CA THR A 86 -7.24 -1.25 -3.67
C THR A 86 -6.27 -0.71 -2.61
N GLY A 87 -6.58 -0.90 -1.33
CA GLY A 87 -5.73 -0.46 -0.22
C GLY A 87 -4.36 -1.14 -0.24
N VAL A 88 -4.33 -2.45 -0.01
CA VAL A 88 -3.12 -3.27 -0.10
C VAL A 88 -3.35 -4.40 -1.11
N TYR A 89 -2.53 -4.44 -2.14
CA TYR A 89 -2.55 -5.48 -3.16
C TYR A 89 -1.23 -6.25 -3.14
N ALA A 90 -1.28 -7.55 -2.84
CA ALA A 90 -0.10 -8.37 -2.68
C ALA A 90 -0.17 -9.64 -3.53
N LYS A 91 0.70 -9.71 -4.55
CA LYS A 91 0.88 -10.88 -5.43
C LYS A 91 1.79 -11.94 -4.80
N GLY A 92 2.65 -11.55 -3.86
CA GLY A 92 3.67 -12.41 -3.28
C GLY A 92 4.06 -12.01 -1.85
N GLY A 93 4.66 -12.97 -1.15
CA GLY A 93 5.21 -12.79 0.20
C GLY A 93 4.16 -12.80 1.31
N ASP A 94 4.64 -12.89 2.54
CA ASP A 94 3.77 -12.76 3.72
C ASP A 94 3.47 -11.27 3.98
N VAL A 95 2.22 -10.95 4.27
CA VAL A 95 1.76 -9.59 4.53
C VAL A 95 1.30 -9.47 5.97
N THR A 96 1.91 -8.56 6.73
CA THR A 96 1.51 -8.23 8.10
C THR A 96 1.12 -6.77 8.21
N LEU A 97 -0.10 -6.51 8.66
CA LEU A 97 -0.63 -5.18 8.95
C LEU A 97 -0.86 -5.06 10.46
N GLU A 98 -0.17 -4.13 11.11
CA GLU A 98 -0.36 -3.84 12.55
C GLU A 98 -0.91 -2.43 12.72
N LYS A 99 -2.12 -2.30 13.28
CA LYS A 99 -2.78 -0.99 13.50
C LYS A 99 -2.86 -0.14 12.22
N VAL A 100 -3.09 -0.78 11.07
CA VAL A 100 -3.25 -0.10 9.78
C VAL A 100 -4.71 0.27 9.57
N GLU A 101 -4.95 1.49 9.09
CA GLU A 101 -6.29 1.98 8.75
C GLU A 101 -6.42 2.04 7.23
N ILE A 102 -7.43 1.39 6.66
CA ILE A 102 -7.72 1.38 5.23
C ILE A 102 -9.15 1.88 5.01
N LYS A 103 -9.34 2.92 4.18
CA LYS A 103 -10.67 3.48 3.90
C LYS A 103 -10.80 4.07 2.50
N GLY A 104 -12.04 4.28 2.03
CA GLY A 104 -12.32 4.93 0.74
C GLY A 104 -11.87 4.11 -0.48
N VAL A 105 -11.88 2.79 -0.37
CA VAL A 105 -11.39 1.84 -1.39
C VAL A 105 -12.48 0.87 -1.83
N GLU A 106 -12.35 0.32 -3.02
CA GLU A 106 -13.20 -0.77 -3.49
C GLU A 106 -12.78 -2.08 -2.81
N THR A 107 -11.47 -2.33 -2.78
CA THR A 107 -10.89 -3.51 -2.13
C THR A 107 -9.96 -3.07 -0.99
N GLY A 108 -10.19 -3.59 0.21
CA GLY A 108 -9.36 -3.28 1.37
C GLY A 108 -7.97 -3.89 1.26
N VAL A 109 -7.94 -5.22 1.27
CA VAL A 109 -6.72 -6.01 1.10
C VAL A 109 -6.99 -7.17 0.16
N TYR A 110 -6.10 -7.35 -0.81
CA TYR A 110 -6.03 -8.54 -1.66
C TYR A 110 -4.67 -9.18 -1.50
N ALA A 111 -4.62 -10.43 -1.04
CA ALA A 111 -3.39 -11.20 -0.90
C ALA A 111 -3.53 -12.53 -1.65
N GLU A 112 -2.71 -12.72 -2.69
CA GLU A 112 -2.78 -13.89 -3.57
C GLU A 112 -1.99 -15.09 -3.03
N LYS A 113 -0.83 -14.82 -2.42
CA LYS A 113 0.13 -15.83 -1.93
C LYS A 113 0.61 -15.45 -0.53
N GLY A 114 1.15 -16.44 0.18
CA GLY A 114 1.69 -16.25 1.52
C GLY A 114 0.61 -16.15 2.60
N ILE A 115 1.03 -15.75 3.79
CA ILE A 115 0.17 -15.54 4.95
C ILE A 115 -0.21 -14.06 5.00
N PHE A 116 -1.52 -13.78 5.09
CA PHE A 116 -2.02 -12.48 5.49
C PHE A 116 -2.34 -12.47 6.98
N LYS A 117 -1.74 -11.53 7.71
CA LYS A 117 -2.04 -11.24 9.13
C LYS A 117 -2.43 -9.78 9.28
N MET A 118 -3.55 -9.52 9.94
CA MET A 118 -3.91 -8.18 10.42
C MET A 118 -4.08 -8.21 11.94
N ASP A 119 -3.39 -7.31 12.63
CA ASP A 119 -3.35 -7.21 14.09
C ASP A 119 -3.74 -5.79 14.52
N GLY A 120 -5.01 -5.61 14.85
CA GLY A 120 -5.62 -4.29 15.07
C GLY A 120 -5.79 -3.47 13.78
N GLY A 121 -6.20 -2.21 13.93
CA GLY A 121 -6.54 -1.34 12.80
C GLY A 121 -7.96 -1.57 12.28
N SER A 122 -8.26 -1.08 11.08
CA SER A 122 -9.59 -1.17 10.49
C SER A 122 -9.57 -1.12 8.97
N VAL A 123 -10.57 -1.75 8.34
CA VAL A 123 -10.88 -1.60 6.92
C VAL A 123 -12.34 -1.17 6.82
N THR A 124 -12.58 0.05 6.36
CA THR A 124 -13.90 0.71 6.43
C THR A 124 -14.21 1.49 5.16
N GLU A 125 -15.43 2.03 5.05
CA GLU A 125 -15.81 2.96 3.96
C GLU A 125 -15.56 2.39 2.56
N PHE A 126 -15.97 1.14 2.35
CA PHE A 126 -15.95 0.51 1.04
C PHE A 126 -16.89 1.23 0.08
N THR A 127 -16.43 1.42 -1.16
CA THR A 127 -17.10 2.26 -2.15
C THR A 127 -17.92 1.49 -3.18
N GLU A 128 -18.09 0.17 -3.02
CA GLU A 128 -18.94 -0.62 -3.90
C GLU A 128 -20.32 0.04 -4.04
N LYS A 129 -20.68 0.35 -5.29
CA LYS A 129 -22.05 0.68 -5.65
C LYS A 129 -22.82 -0.64 -5.73
N GLY A 130 -23.41 -1.04 -4.60
CA GLY A 130 -24.52 -1.99 -4.59
C GLY A 130 -25.70 -1.50 -5.42
#